data_AF-A0A847N3V9-F1
#
_entry.id   AF-A0A847N3V9-F1
#
_cell.length_a   1.000
_cell.length_b   1.000
_cell.length_c   1.000
_cell.angle_alpha   90.00
_cell.angle_beta   90.00
_cell.angle_gamma   90.00
#
_symmetry.space_group_name_H-M   'P 1'
#
loop_
_entity.id
_entity.type
_entity.pdbx_description
1 polymer ?
#
loop_
_entity_poly.entity_id
_entity_poly.type
_entity_poly.pdbx_seq_one_letter_code
_entity_poly.pdbx_strand_id
1 'polypeptide(L)'
;MTEDTMREQLLQTIGDGATRIAQAYAQFGNLSVMLLGQTSTALQLGLFRPLALELALYLTFLMEKAETNHFSLALGETQQLAEEAGFEAVAFTEETLQSYRNAEDTQEHFCFRCQNVIATDPLWLSTQARKTTPQASISDPGYVQIIQAARELEALALT
;
A
#
# COMPACT_ATOMS: atom_id res chain seq x y z
N MET A 1 -8.02 -18.83 -16.07
CA MET A 1 -8.73 -17.70 -15.44
C MET A 1 -9.20 -16.77 -16.53
N THR A 2 -10.41 -16.23 -16.41
CA THR A 2 -10.88 -15.10 -17.22
C THR A 2 -10.27 -13.81 -16.69
N GLU A 3 -10.07 -12.81 -17.56
CA GLU A 3 -9.49 -11.52 -17.18
C GLU A 3 -10.28 -10.83 -16.05
N ASP A 4 -11.61 -10.94 -16.05
CA ASP A 4 -12.47 -10.41 -14.99
C ASP A 4 -12.19 -11.01 -13.61
N THR A 5 -11.96 -12.33 -13.54
CA THR A 5 -11.64 -13.01 -12.27
C THR A 5 -10.27 -12.61 -11.75
N MET A 6 -9.30 -12.40 -12.65
CA MET A 6 -7.98 -11.90 -12.26
C MET A 6 -8.08 -10.46 -11.76
N ARG A 7 -8.84 -9.61 -12.43
CA ARG A 7 -9.08 -8.22 -12.00
C ARG A 7 -9.68 -8.16 -10.60
N GLU A 8 -10.75 -8.93 -10.35
CA GLU A 8 -11.38 -8.99 -9.02
C GLU A 8 -10.38 -9.42 -7.95
N GLN A 9 -9.56 -10.43 -8.24
CA GLN A 9 -8.54 -10.92 -7.32
C GLN A 9 -7.45 -9.87 -7.02
N LEU A 10 -7.04 -9.09 -8.03
CA LEU A 10 -6.07 -8.01 -7.87
C LEU A 10 -6.61 -6.91 -6.96
N LEU A 11 -7.81 -6.40 -7.26
CA LEU A 11 -8.45 -5.35 -6.49
C LEU A 11 -8.73 -5.80 -5.05
N GLN A 12 -9.15 -7.05 -4.87
CA GLN A 12 -9.37 -7.61 -3.54
C GLN A 12 -8.07 -7.69 -2.74
N THR A 13 -6.99 -8.21 -3.32
CA THR A 13 -5.69 -8.35 -2.63
C THR A 13 -5.12 -6.98 -2.25
N ILE A 14 -5.20 -6.00 -3.15
CA ILE A 14 -4.80 -4.61 -2.90
C ILE A 14 -5.65 -4.01 -1.77
N GLY A 15 -6.97 -4.15 -1.85
CA GLY A 15 -7.91 -3.62 -0.86
C GLY A 15 -7.73 -4.22 0.54
N ASP A 16 -7.56 -5.54 0.62
CA ASP A 16 -7.34 -6.25 1.88
C ASP A 16 -5.99 -5.88 2.50
N GLY A 17 -4.94 -5.75 1.68
CA GLY A 17 -3.63 -5.27 2.10
C GLY A 17 -3.67 -3.85 2.66
N ALA A 18 -4.21 -2.90 1.88
CA ALA A 18 -4.33 -1.49 2.29
C ALA A 18 -5.17 -1.33 3.56
N THR A 19 -6.27 -2.08 3.68
CA THR A 19 -7.12 -2.07 4.88
C THR A 19 -6.37 -2.55 6.11
N ARG A 20 -5.65 -3.67 6.04
CA ARG A 20 -4.87 -4.20 7.17
C ARG A 20 -3.77 -3.25 7.61
N ILE A 21 -3.05 -2.65 6.66
CA ILE A 21 -1.99 -1.68 6.97
C ILE A 21 -2.61 -0.45 7.65
N ALA A 22 -3.67 0.13 7.07
CA ALA A 22 -4.34 1.29 7.64
C ALA A 22 -4.90 1.03 9.05
N GLN A 23 -5.49 -0.16 9.28
CA GLN A 23 -5.97 -0.58 10.59
C GLN A 23 -4.84 -0.73 11.61
N ALA A 24 -3.72 -1.34 11.22
CA ALA A 24 -2.58 -1.54 12.11
C ALA A 24 -2.02 -0.20 12.60
N TYR A 25 -1.88 0.79 11.71
CA TYR A 25 -1.45 2.14 12.11
C TYR A 25 -2.53 2.90 12.88
N ALA A 26 -3.81 2.75 12.56
CA ALA A 26 -4.89 3.38 13.32
C ALA A 26 -5.02 2.85 14.76
N GLN A 27 -4.60 1.60 15.01
CA GLN A 27 -4.58 0.98 16.33
C GLN A 27 -3.24 1.16 17.07
N PHE A 28 -2.18 1.53 16.36
CA PHE A 28 -0.83 1.60 16.90
C PHE A 28 -0.72 2.66 18.01
N GLY A 29 -0.09 2.27 19.12
CA GLY A 29 0.22 3.19 20.21
C GLY A 29 -0.98 3.64 21.06
N ASN A 30 -2.18 3.07 20.89
CA ASN A 30 -3.38 3.57 21.56
C ASN A 30 -4.16 2.52 22.37
N LEU A 31 -3.51 1.91 23.37
CA LEU A 31 -4.13 0.98 24.33
C LEU A 31 -5.41 1.56 24.98
N SER A 32 -5.42 2.86 25.30
CA SER A 32 -6.56 3.54 25.94
C SER A 32 -7.77 3.69 25.00
N VAL A 33 -7.52 3.90 23.71
CA VAL A 33 -8.56 3.99 22.69
C VAL A 33 -9.03 2.61 22.21
N MET A 34 -8.13 1.62 22.15
CA MET A 34 -8.50 0.21 21.96
C MET A 34 -9.43 -0.26 23.09
N LEU A 35 -9.12 0.10 24.35
CA LEU A 35 -9.95 -0.18 25.52
C LEU A 35 -11.31 0.54 25.50
N LEU A 36 -11.41 1.69 24.83
CA LEU A 36 -12.64 2.48 24.67
C LEU A 36 -13.35 2.25 23.32
N GLY A 37 -12.84 1.37 22.46
CA GLY A 37 -13.41 1.06 21.14
C GLY A 37 -13.35 2.21 20.12
N GLN A 38 -12.54 3.26 20.35
CA GLN A 38 -12.52 4.46 19.49
C GLN A 38 -11.46 4.37 18.37
N THR A 39 -11.49 3.35 17.52
CA THR A 39 -10.63 3.37 16.31
C THR A 39 -10.86 4.67 15.54
N SER A 40 -9.79 5.39 15.17
CA SER A 40 -9.94 6.57 14.31
C SER A 40 -10.30 6.11 12.90
N THR A 41 -11.60 5.88 12.66
CA THR A 41 -12.13 5.50 11.35
C THR A 41 -11.75 6.52 10.29
N ALA A 42 -11.60 7.79 10.68
CA ALA A 42 -11.11 8.86 9.83
C ALA A 42 -9.67 8.61 9.34
N LEU A 43 -8.75 8.21 10.23
CA LEU A 43 -7.38 7.88 9.87
C LEU A 43 -7.32 6.64 8.97
N GLN A 44 -8.09 5.60 9.31
CA GLN A 44 -8.14 4.38 8.48
C GLN A 44 -8.63 4.68 7.06
N LEU A 45 -9.70 5.48 6.92
CA LEU A 45 -10.22 5.89 5.61
C LEU A 45 -9.27 6.83 4.86
N GLY A 46 -8.57 7.71 5.57
CA GLY A 46 -7.57 8.62 4.99
C GLY A 46 -6.36 7.87 4.43
N LEU A 47 -5.86 6.87 5.16
CA LEU A 47 -4.71 6.07 4.75
C LEU A 47 -5.03 5.02 3.67
N PHE A 48 -6.29 4.56 3.59
CA PHE A 48 -6.66 3.48 2.67
C PHE A 48 -6.32 3.78 1.21
N ARG A 49 -6.76 4.93 0.68
CA ARG A 49 -6.56 5.30 -0.73
C ARG A 49 -5.07 5.41 -1.12
N PRO A 50 -4.23 6.18 -0.40
CA PRO A 50 -2.84 6.30 -0.79
C PRO A 50 -2.07 4.99 -0.59
N LEU A 51 -2.43 4.16 0.40
CA LEU A 51 -1.84 2.82 0.54
C LEU A 51 -2.26 1.89 -0.60
N ALA A 52 -3.54 1.89 -0.99
CA ALA A 52 -4.03 1.08 -2.11
C ALA A 52 -3.29 1.43 -3.41
N LEU A 53 -3.02 2.71 -3.66
CA LEU A 53 -2.23 3.16 -4.80
C LEU A 53 -0.79 2.63 -4.75
N GLU A 54 -0.10 2.71 -3.61
CA GLU A 54 1.26 2.18 -3.46
C GLU A 54 1.31 0.65 -3.64
N LEU A 55 0.31 -0.09 -3.13
CA LEU A 55 0.19 -1.53 -3.34
C LEU A 55 -0.04 -1.88 -4.82
N ALA A 56 -0.90 -1.11 -5.51
CA ALA A 56 -1.16 -1.30 -6.93
C ALA A 56 0.11 -1.06 -7.77
N LEU A 57 0.85 0.03 -7.49
CA LEU A 57 2.12 0.33 -8.13
C LEU A 57 3.16 -0.77 -7.93
N TYR A 58 3.29 -1.29 -6.71
CA TYR A 58 4.22 -2.38 -6.42
C TYR A 58 3.83 -3.66 -7.19
N LEU A 59 2.54 -4.00 -7.21
CA LEU A 59 2.04 -5.15 -7.94
C LEU A 59 2.24 -5.03 -9.46
N THR A 60 1.99 -3.85 -10.03
CA THR A 60 2.25 -3.57 -11.45
C THR A 60 3.73 -3.75 -11.78
N PHE A 61 4.64 -3.28 -10.92
CA PHE A 61 6.07 -3.53 -11.06
C PHE A 61 6.42 -5.02 -11.00
N LEU A 62 5.85 -5.77 -10.04
CA LEU A 62 6.09 -7.21 -9.92
C LEU A 62 5.61 -7.98 -11.16
N MET A 63 4.45 -7.60 -11.70
CA MET A 63 3.90 -8.20 -12.92
C MET A 63 4.72 -7.88 -14.16
N GLU A 64 5.25 -6.65 -14.25
CA GLU A 64 6.22 -6.25 -15.30
C GLU A 64 7.46 -7.16 -15.24
N LYS A 65 8.04 -7.30 -14.04
CA LYS A 65 9.25 -8.09 -13.81
C LYS A 65 9.04 -9.59 -14.08
N ALA A 66 7.85 -10.10 -13.79
CA ALA A 66 7.48 -11.49 -14.03
C ALA A 66 7.10 -11.78 -15.50
N GLU A 67 7.11 -10.77 -16.38
CA GLU A 67 6.67 -10.85 -17.80
C GLU A 67 5.27 -11.48 -17.96
N THR A 68 4.38 -11.21 -16.98
CA THR A 68 3.02 -11.76 -16.98
C THR A 68 2.11 -11.10 -18.02
N ASN A 69 1.23 -11.88 -18.63
CA ASN A 69 0.23 -11.38 -19.59
C ASN A 69 -0.79 -10.41 -18.94
N HIS A 70 -0.80 -10.30 -17.61
CA HIS A 70 -1.73 -9.45 -16.85
C HIS A 70 -1.16 -8.07 -16.50
N PHE A 71 0.07 -7.78 -16.90
CA PHE A 71 0.70 -6.47 -16.67
C PHE A 71 -0.14 -5.31 -17.22
N SER A 72 -0.67 -5.41 -18.43
CA SER A 72 -1.49 -4.35 -19.04
C SER A 72 -2.76 -4.06 -18.25
N LEU A 73 -3.37 -5.10 -17.67
CA LEU A 73 -4.55 -4.98 -16.82
C LEU A 73 -4.19 -4.30 -15.49
N ALA A 74 -3.13 -4.75 -14.80
CA ALA A 74 -2.67 -4.13 -13.57
C ALA A 74 -2.21 -2.67 -13.77
N LEU A 75 -1.59 -2.36 -14.90
CA LEU A 75 -1.20 -1.00 -15.26
C LEU A 75 -2.43 -0.09 -15.44
N GLY A 76 -3.47 -0.57 -16.14
CA GLY A 76 -4.70 0.18 -16.35
C GLY A 76 -5.42 0.50 -15.03
N GLU A 77 -5.57 -0.49 -14.15
CA GLU A 77 -6.20 -0.30 -12.83
C GLU A 77 -5.38 0.67 -11.96
N THR A 78 -4.05 0.58 -12.00
CA THR A 78 -3.16 1.47 -11.23
C THR A 78 -3.21 2.92 -11.75
N GLN A 79 -3.26 3.11 -13.07
CA GLN A 79 -3.43 4.42 -13.67
C GLN A 79 -4.78 5.04 -13.31
N GLN A 80 -5.85 4.24 -13.28
CA GLN A 80 -7.15 4.70 -12.82
C GLN A 80 -7.10 5.15 -11.35
N LEU A 81 -6.48 4.37 -10.46
CA LEU A 81 -6.29 4.76 -9.05
C LEU A 81 -5.47 6.06 -8.91
N ALA A 82 -4.44 6.25 -9.75
CA ALA A 82 -3.64 7.47 -9.76
C ALA A 82 -4.45 8.68 -10.23
N GLU A 83 -5.29 8.53 -11.26
CA GLU A 83 -6.20 9.57 -11.74
C GLU A 83 -7.23 9.95 -10.68
N GLU A 84 -7.84 8.96 -10.02
CA GLU A 84 -8.80 9.17 -8.91
C GLU A 84 -8.17 9.88 -7.70
N ALA A 85 -6.87 9.71 -7.50
CA ALA A 85 -6.08 10.41 -6.48
C ALA A 85 -5.65 11.83 -6.91
N GLY A 86 -5.93 12.22 -8.16
CA GLY A 86 -5.64 13.55 -8.70
C GLY A 86 -4.23 13.72 -9.29
N PHE A 87 -3.53 12.61 -9.56
CA PHE A 87 -2.23 12.65 -10.23
C PHE A 87 -2.37 12.59 -11.75
N GLU A 88 -1.32 13.01 -12.46
CA GLU A 88 -1.19 12.74 -13.89
C GLU A 88 -0.86 11.26 -14.08
N ALA A 89 -1.89 10.44 -14.23
CA ALA A 89 -1.85 8.98 -14.10
C ALA A 89 -0.65 8.31 -14.81
N VAL A 90 -0.43 8.62 -16.08
CA VAL A 90 0.64 8.01 -16.88
C VAL A 90 2.03 8.43 -16.38
N ALA A 91 2.25 9.74 -16.21
CA ALA A 91 3.54 10.28 -15.79
C ALA A 91 3.90 9.81 -14.38
N PHE A 92 2.95 9.90 -13.44
CA PHE A 92 3.13 9.49 -12.06
C PHE A 92 3.42 7.98 -11.93
N THR A 93 2.67 7.16 -12.66
CA THR A 93 2.85 5.70 -12.64
C THR A 93 4.21 5.33 -13.21
N GLU A 94 4.61 5.89 -14.36
CA GLU A 94 5.90 5.58 -14.98
C GLU A 94 7.09 6.05 -14.13
N GLU A 95 7.01 7.25 -13.55
CA GLU A 95 8.04 7.75 -12.64
C GLU A 95 8.21 6.82 -11.42
N THR A 96 7.09 6.37 -10.87
CA THR A 96 7.10 5.49 -9.69
C THR A 96 7.61 4.09 -10.03
N LEU A 97 7.17 3.51 -11.15
CA LEU A 97 7.70 2.22 -11.65
C LEU A 97 9.20 2.32 -11.94
N GLN A 98 9.66 3.42 -12.53
CA GLN A 98 11.09 3.65 -12.74
C GLN A 98 11.86 3.71 -11.42
N SER A 99 11.27 4.27 -10.35
CA SER A 99 11.89 4.25 -9.02
C SER A 99 12.05 2.82 -8.49
N TYR A 100 11.08 1.92 -8.73
CA TYR A 100 11.19 0.51 -8.37
C TYR A 100 12.23 -0.22 -9.21
N ARG A 101 12.32 0.06 -10.52
CA ARG A 101 13.36 -0.53 -11.40
C ARG A 101 14.78 -0.15 -10.98
N ASN A 102 14.96 1.05 -10.40
CA ASN A 102 16.25 1.56 -9.96
C ASN A 102 16.62 1.15 -8.52
N ALA A 103 15.69 0.55 -7.76
CA ALA A 103 15.93 0.17 -6.38
C ALA A 103 16.83 -1.07 -6.29
N GLU A 104 17.83 -1.05 -5.39
CA GLU A 104 18.67 -2.23 -5.10
C GLU A 104 17.86 -3.34 -4.40
N ASP A 105 17.04 -2.94 -3.42
CA ASP A 105 16.05 -3.80 -2.76
C ASP A 105 14.64 -3.23 -2.99
N THR A 106 13.88 -3.91 -3.85
CA THR A 106 12.54 -3.48 -4.25
C THR A 106 11.53 -3.61 -3.11
N GLN A 107 11.71 -4.60 -2.23
CA GLN A 107 10.82 -4.81 -1.09
C GLN A 107 11.07 -3.75 -0.01
N GLU A 108 12.34 -3.42 0.25
CA GLU A 108 12.71 -2.34 1.16
C GLU A 108 12.18 -0.99 0.65
N HIS A 109 12.33 -0.71 -0.65
CA HIS A 109 11.80 0.50 -1.28
C HIS A 109 10.27 0.59 -1.16
N PHE A 110 9.55 -0.51 -1.42
CA PHE A 110 8.11 -0.59 -1.20
C PHE A 110 7.73 -0.27 0.25
N CYS A 111 8.43 -0.89 1.21
CA CYS A 111 8.16 -0.66 2.63
C CYS A 111 8.36 0.81 3.00
N PHE A 112 9.45 1.41 2.53
CA PHE A 112 9.76 2.81 2.75
C PHE A 112 8.67 3.73 2.18
N ARG A 113 8.20 3.47 0.96
CA ARG A 113 7.13 4.25 0.33
C ARG A 113 5.82 4.18 1.10
N CYS A 114 5.39 2.98 1.52
CA CYS A 114 4.21 2.83 2.38
C CYS A 114 4.37 3.60 3.69
N GLN A 115 5.52 3.50 4.35
CA GLN A 115 5.79 4.22 5.60
C GLN A 115 5.80 5.73 5.41
N ASN A 116 6.27 6.24 4.28
CA ASN A 116 6.21 7.67 3.96
C ASN A 116 4.79 8.19 3.75
N VAL A 117 3.92 7.42 3.09
CA VAL A 117 2.49 7.74 2.99
C VAL A 117 1.91 7.96 4.39
N ILE A 118 2.20 7.07 5.32
CA ILE A 118 1.71 7.16 6.70
C ILE A 118 2.36 8.34 7.43
N ALA A 119 3.69 8.49 7.32
CA ALA A 119 4.43 9.54 8.03
C ALA A 119 4.04 10.95 7.59
N THR A 120 3.57 11.11 6.36
CA THR A 120 3.14 12.41 5.79
C THR A 120 1.64 12.66 5.93
N ASP A 121 0.85 11.67 6.37
CA ASP A 121 -0.60 11.81 6.49
C ASP A 121 -0.97 12.86 7.57
N PRO A 122 -1.81 13.87 7.23
CA PRO A 122 -2.17 14.92 8.16
C PRO A 122 -2.91 14.42 9.41
N LEU A 123 -3.74 13.38 9.27
CA LEU A 123 -4.45 12.80 10.40
C LEU A 123 -3.45 12.07 11.31
N TRP A 124 -2.53 11.29 10.74
CA TRP A 124 -1.43 10.67 11.46
C TRP A 124 -0.62 11.70 12.26
N LEU A 125 -0.15 12.75 11.58
CA LEU A 125 0.59 13.86 12.20
C LEU A 125 -0.21 14.55 13.31
N SER A 126 -1.52 14.75 13.13
CA SER A 126 -2.38 15.35 14.16
C SER A 126 -2.62 14.42 15.37
N THR A 127 -2.58 13.10 15.15
CA THR A 127 -2.68 12.09 16.20
C THR A 127 -1.36 11.84 16.93
N GLN A 128 -0.24 12.47 16.53
CA GLN A 128 1.06 12.43 17.21
C GLN A 128 1.10 13.14 18.59
N ALA A 129 0.05 12.98 19.40
CA ALA A 129 0.16 13.11 20.84
C ALA A 129 1.19 12.13 21.44
N ARG A 130 1.70 11.16 20.65
CA ARG A 130 2.77 10.22 21.02
C ARG A 130 3.82 10.17 19.90
N LYS A 131 5.08 10.38 20.28
CA LYS A 131 6.30 10.45 19.44
C LYS A 131 6.65 9.10 18.76
N THR A 132 5.74 8.52 18.01
CA THR A 132 5.93 7.24 17.32
C THR A 132 5.90 7.49 15.82
N THR A 133 7.07 7.48 15.20
CA THR A 133 7.23 7.45 13.74
C THR A 133 7.11 6.01 13.26
N PRO A 134 6.59 5.75 12.05
CA PRO A 134 6.70 4.42 11.43
C PRO A 134 8.18 3.97 11.42
N GLN A 135 8.44 2.71 11.74
CA GLN A 135 9.80 2.16 11.80
C GLN A 135 9.88 0.86 11.01
N ALA A 136 10.97 0.67 10.26
CA ALA A 136 11.27 -0.59 9.59
C ALA A 136 11.74 -1.64 10.62
N SER A 137 10.81 -2.07 11.48
CA SER A 137 11.07 -3.00 12.59
C SER A 137 9.89 -3.93 12.80
N ILE A 138 10.17 -5.19 13.14
CA ILE A 138 9.15 -6.16 13.54
C ILE A 138 8.36 -5.76 14.79
N SER A 139 8.87 -4.79 15.55
CA SER A 139 8.16 -4.19 16.69
C SER A 139 7.08 -3.18 16.27
N ASP A 140 7.06 -2.77 15.00
CA ASP A 140 6.02 -1.95 14.39
C ASP A 140 4.99 -2.89 13.71
N PRO A 141 3.79 -3.06 14.28
CA PRO A 141 2.73 -3.90 13.70
C PRO A 141 2.32 -3.45 12.30
N GLY A 142 2.39 -2.15 12.01
CA GLY A 142 2.09 -1.63 10.70
C GLY A 142 3.13 -2.04 9.66
N TYR A 143 4.41 -2.01 10.03
CA TYR A 143 5.49 -2.54 9.19
C TYR A 143 5.36 -4.04 8.93
N VAL A 144 4.95 -4.82 9.94
CA VAL A 144 4.69 -6.25 9.76
C VAL A 144 3.56 -6.49 8.74
N GLN A 145 2.49 -5.68 8.77
CA GLN A 145 1.42 -5.78 7.76
C GLN A 145 1.88 -5.37 6.36
N ILE A 146 2.78 -4.39 6.24
CA ILE A 146 3.37 -4.00 4.94
C ILE A 146 4.18 -5.18 4.35
N ILE A 147 5.03 -5.84 5.14
CA ILE A 147 5.77 -7.02 4.70
C ILE A 147 4.82 -8.14 4.28
N GLN A 148 3.76 -8.38 5.05
CA GLN A 148 2.81 -9.43 4.75
C GLN A 148 2.07 -9.15 3.43
N ALA A 149 1.65 -7.90 3.20
CA ALA A 149 1.04 -7.49 1.93
C ALA A 149 2.02 -7.66 0.76
N ALA A 150 3.29 -7.28 0.91
CA ALA A 150 4.32 -7.47 -0.13
C ALA A 150 4.41 -8.93 -0.58
N ARG A 151 4.45 -9.87 0.38
CA ARG A 151 4.52 -11.32 0.10
C ARG A 151 3.30 -11.85 -0.64
N GLU A 152 2.12 -11.35 -0.30
CA GLU A 152 0.87 -11.74 -0.96
C GLU A 152 0.82 -11.21 -2.41
N LEU A 153 1.28 -9.98 -2.64
CA LEU A 153 1.40 -9.40 -3.98
C LEU A 153 2.45 -10.12 -4.82
N GLU A 154 3.59 -10.50 -4.24
CA GLU A 154 4.62 -11.31 -4.90
C GLU A 154 4.08 -12.69 -5.30
N ALA A 155 3.34 -13.35 -4.40
CA ALA A 155 2.71 -14.63 -4.71
C ALA A 155 1.70 -14.50 -5.86
N LEU A 156 0.93 -13.41 -5.89
CA LEU A 156 -0.06 -13.14 -6.94
C LEU A 156 0.58 -12.79 -8.29
N ALA A 157 1.72 -12.12 -8.30
CA ALA A 157 2.45 -11.80 -9.52
C ALA A 157 3.13 -13.03 -10.16
N LEU A 158 3.31 -14.11 -9.40
CA LEU A 158 3.91 -15.37 -9.87
C LEU A 158 2.90 -16.43 -10.33
N THR A 159 1.59 -16.14 -10.21
CA THR A 159 0.50 -16.99 -10.70
C THR A 159 0.12 -16.71 -12.14
#